data_AF-A0A6F9JMF0-F1
#
_entry.id   AF-A0A6F9JMF0-F1
#
_cell.length_a   1.000
_cell.length_b   1.000
_cell.length_c   1.000
_cell.angle_alpha   90.00
_cell.angle_beta   90.00
_cell.angle_gamma   90.00
#
_symmetry.space_group_name_H-M   'P 1'
#
loop_
_entity.id
_entity.type
_entity.pdbx_description
1 polymer ?
#
loop_
_entity_poly.entity_id
_entity_poly.type
_entity_poly.pdbx_seq_one_letter_code
_entity_poly.pdbx_strand_id
1 'polypeptide(L)'
;IEGMKEYFDIFDKKISDKILGLSFDKILSEEFLNNEFKELSDSLLCSLMSKNSHIYNIENKNKSYLFLKQLDNLFALAKTFILEVQEENKLKNNSYLRGVYFVSAYQENIPRNFLLDAICEKYNCKKVLSKSNIIHNKQSYFVKSLLEDLIFTDYSLSTMKSYSKKLSFLIIILIISFGTYAISSYFISKNNKEFEKSQNTLRSLQLLLKDQDYQNLNIKQKADFLIELRNILNTYPELWQ
;
A
#
# COMPACT_ATOMS: atom_id res chain seq x y z
N ILE A 1 10.63 11.24 -31.18
CA ILE A 1 9.59 11.47 -32.22
C ILE A 1 9.75 12.92 -32.64
N GLU A 2 9.92 13.17 -33.94
CA GLU A 2 10.07 14.53 -34.47
C GLU A 2 8.75 15.30 -34.33
N GLY A 3 8.79 16.60 -34.07
CA GLY A 3 7.56 17.40 -33.88
C GLY A 3 7.00 17.42 -32.46
N MET A 4 7.55 16.63 -31.53
CA MET A 4 7.12 16.63 -30.12
C MET A 4 7.30 18.00 -29.46
N LYS A 5 8.46 18.63 -29.68
CA LYS A 5 8.77 19.93 -29.11
C LYS A 5 7.79 20.98 -29.63
N GLU A 6 7.62 21.03 -30.93
CA GLU A 6 6.71 21.94 -31.62
C GLU A 6 5.26 21.74 -31.16
N TYR A 7 4.86 20.51 -30.81
CA TYR A 7 3.56 20.23 -30.21
C TYR A 7 3.45 20.81 -28.79
N PHE A 8 4.38 20.48 -27.90
CA PHE A 8 4.28 20.87 -26.49
C PHE A 8 4.61 22.34 -26.21
N ASP A 9 5.38 23.01 -27.08
CA ASP A 9 5.67 24.44 -26.99
C ASP A 9 4.40 25.32 -27.15
N ILE A 10 3.33 24.77 -27.71
CA ILE A 10 2.02 25.44 -27.85
C ILE A 10 1.28 25.48 -26.49
N PHE A 11 1.68 24.63 -25.56
CA PHE A 11 1.09 24.49 -24.24
C PHE A 11 2.00 25.16 -23.20
N ASP A 12 1.40 25.64 -22.11
CA ASP A 12 2.18 26.19 -21.02
C ASP A 12 3.11 25.11 -20.41
N LYS A 13 4.24 25.53 -19.84
CA LYS A 13 5.20 24.63 -19.14
C LYS A 13 4.55 23.70 -18.11
N LYS A 14 3.37 24.06 -17.58
CA LYS A 14 2.62 23.19 -16.66
C LYS A 14 2.12 21.89 -17.30
N ILE A 15 1.92 21.84 -18.61
CA ILE A 15 1.44 20.65 -19.31
C ILE A 15 2.59 19.68 -19.61
N SER A 16 3.80 20.19 -19.87
CA SER A 16 5.00 19.33 -19.96
C SER A 16 5.34 18.61 -18.64
N ASP A 17 4.80 19.13 -17.54
CA ASP A 17 4.93 18.58 -16.19
C ASP A 17 3.70 17.76 -15.78
N LYS A 18 2.85 17.32 -16.71
CA LYS A 18 1.75 16.37 -16.43
C LYS A 18 2.03 15.01 -17.04
N ILE A 19 1.76 13.95 -16.31
CA ILE A 19 1.99 12.58 -16.78
C ILE A 19 1.16 12.31 -18.05
N LEU A 20 1.81 11.73 -19.06
CA LEU A 20 1.16 11.21 -20.26
C LEU A 20 1.11 9.68 -20.18
N GLY A 21 -0.07 9.09 -20.13
CA GLY A 21 -0.23 7.65 -20.05
C GLY A 21 -1.57 7.22 -19.51
N LEU A 22 -1.70 5.91 -19.28
CA LEU A 22 -2.89 5.26 -18.75
C LEU A 22 -2.54 4.52 -17.46
N SER A 23 -3.35 4.70 -16.43
CA SER A 23 -3.29 3.92 -15.19
C SER A 23 -4.38 2.85 -15.23
N PHE A 24 -4.04 1.62 -14.83
CA PHE A 24 -4.95 0.49 -14.91
C PHE A 24 -5.46 0.09 -13.54
N ASP A 25 -6.77 -0.16 -13.44
CA ASP A 25 -7.45 -0.64 -12.24
C ASP A 25 -7.97 -2.09 -12.37
N LYS A 26 -7.97 -2.64 -13.58
CA LYS A 26 -8.60 -3.91 -13.96
C LYS A 26 -7.73 -4.73 -14.92
N ILE A 27 -8.15 -5.98 -15.15
CA ILE A 27 -7.59 -6.84 -16.19
C ILE A 27 -7.85 -6.19 -17.55
N LEU A 28 -6.80 -6.11 -18.37
CA LEU A 28 -6.84 -5.39 -19.63
C LEU A 28 -7.45 -6.28 -20.71
N SER A 29 -8.46 -5.77 -21.39
CA SER A 29 -8.95 -6.31 -22.65
C SER A 29 -8.42 -5.47 -23.81
N GLU A 30 -8.34 -6.07 -25.00
CA GLU A 30 -7.90 -5.35 -26.19
C GLU A 30 -8.86 -4.18 -26.51
N GLU A 31 -10.16 -4.40 -26.38
CA GLU A 31 -11.18 -3.37 -26.63
C GLU A 31 -11.05 -2.18 -25.67
N PHE A 32 -10.78 -2.45 -24.40
CA PHE A 32 -10.53 -1.40 -23.41
C PHE A 32 -9.31 -0.56 -23.80
N LEU A 33 -8.17 -1.20 -24.10
CA LEU A 33 -6.95 -0.48 -24.51
C LEU A 33 -7.15 0.31 -25.80
N ASN A 34 -7.89 -0.23 -26.78
CA ASN A 34 -8.21 0.49 -28.01
C ASN A 34 -9.02 1.77 -27.72
N ASN A 35 -10.02 1.69 -26.85
CA ASN A 35 -10.86 2.84 -26.51
C ASN A 35 -10.06 3.90 -25.74
N GLU A 36 -9.29 3.50 -24.73
CA GLU A 36 -8.48 4.42 -23.92
C GLU A 36 -7.40 5.13 -24.74
N PHE A 37 -6.65 4.39 -25.58
CA PHE A 37 -5.64 5.01 -26.44
C PHE A 37 -6.26 5.91 -27.52
N LYS A 38 -7.43 5.54 -28.05
CA LYS A 38 -8.15 6.37 -29.01
C LYS A 38 -8.64 7.66 -28.37
N GLU A 39 -9.23 7.58 -27.18
CA GLU A 39 -9.67 8.76 -26.43
C GLU A 39 -8.49 9.69 -26.10
N LEU A 40 -7.35 9.12 -25.68
CA LEU A 40 -6.13 9.87 -25.45
C LEU A 40 -5.64 10.59 -26.72
N SER A 41 -5.61 9.89 -27.86
CA SER A 41 -5.22 10.46 -29.15
C SER A 41 -6.18 11.58 -29.60
N ASP A 42 -7.49 11.33 -29.53
CA ASP A 42 -8.53 12.28 -29.92
C ASP A 42 -8.49 13.53 -29.02
N SER A 43 -8.21 13.37 -27.73
CA SER A 43 -8.01 14.48 -26.79
C SER A 43 -6.78 15.33 -27.12
N LEU A 44 -5.66 14.70 -27.47
CA LEU A 44 -4.44 15.39 -27.91
C LEU A 44 -4.65 16.13 -29.24
N LEU A 45 -5.41 15.53 -30.17
CA LEU A 45 -5.78 16.15 -31.43
C LEU A 45 -6.71 17.35 -31.21
N CYS A 46 -7.77 17.19 -30.41
CA CYS A 46 -8.67 18.29 -30.04
C CYS A 46 -7.90 19.44 -29.38
N SER A 47 -6.94 19.11 -28.51
CA SER A 47 -6.07 20.08 -27.85
C SER A 47 -5.22 20.86 -28.87
N LEU A 48 -4.62 20.19 -29.86
CA LEU A 48 -3.91 20.85 -30.96
C LEU A 48 -4.84 21.79 -31.75
N MET A 49 -6.04 21.31 -32.10
CA MET A 49 -7.00 22.09 -32.89
C MET A 49 -7.48 23.33 -32.15
N SER A 50 -7.74 23.21 -30.84
CA SER A 50 -8.16 24.32 -29.99
C SER A 50 -7.10 25.44 -29.89
N LYS A 51 -5.82 25.08 -29.95
CA LYS A 51 -4.69 26.01 -29.88
C LYS A 51 -4.06 26.30 -31.24
N ASN A 52 -4.73 25.92 -32.33
CA ASN A 52 -4.20 26.09 -33.68
C ASN A 52 -3.91 27.56 -34.03
N SER A 53 -4.63 28.52 -33.43
CA SER A 53 -4.38 29.97 -33.58
C SER A 53 -3.03 30.43 -33.00
N HIS A 54 -2.43 29.67 -32.10
CA HIS A 54 -1.11 29.97 -31.51
C HIS A 54 0.05 29.46 -32.35
N ILE A 55 -0.22 28.68 -33.42
CA ILE A 55 0.82 28.14 -34.31
C ILE A 55 0.93 29.04 -35.54
N TYR A 56 1.90 29.96 -35.53
CA TYR A 56 2.09 30.90 -36.64
C TYR A 56 2.79 30.31 -37.86
N ASN A 57 3.62 29.26 -37.68
CA ASN A 57 4.37 28.63 -38.76
C ASN A 57 3.69 27.34 -39.24
N ILE A 58 3.40 27.26 -40.54
CA ILE A 58 2.85 26.07 -41.19
C ILE A 58 3.76 24.83 -41.04
N GLU A 59 5.07 25.03 -41.04
CA GLU A 59 6.03 23.93 -40.87
C GLU A 59 5.91 23.31 -39.48
N ASN A 60 5.81 24.15 -38.44
CA ASN A 60 5.63 23.68 -37.06
C ASN A 60 4.28 22.97 -36.91
N LYS A 61 3.22 23.48 -37.55
CA LYS A 61 1.91 22.83 -37.56
C LYS A 61 1.97 21.43 -38.17
N ASN A 62 2.66 21.28 -39.30
CA ASN A 62 2.84 19.99 -39.95
C ASN A 62 3.64 19.03 -39.07
N LYS A 63 4.71 19.51 -38.40
CA LYS A 63 5.51 18.73 -37.45
C LYS A 63 4.67 18.27 -36.26
N SER A 64 3.88 19.14 -35.64
CA SER A 64 3.00 18.79 -34.52
C SER A 64 1.92 17.79 -34.90
N TYR A 65 1.36 17.90 -36.12
CA TYR A 65 0.40 16.92 -36.63
C TYR A 65 1.05 15.56 -36.91
N LEU A 66 2.24 15.55 -37.53
CA LEU A 66 3.01 14.34 -37.78
C LEU A 66 3.38 13.63 -36.48
N PHE A 67 3.75 14.40 -35.44
CA PHE A 67 4.02 13.89 -34.10
C PHE A 67 2.82 13.09 -33.56
N LEU A 68 1.60 13.64 -33.65
CA LEU A 68 0.39 12.93 -33.21
C LEU A 68 0.17 11.61 -33.97
N LYS A 69 0.39 11.62 -35.30
CA LYS A 69 0.27 10.40 -36.10
C LYS A 69 1.35 9.36 -35.78
N GLN A 70 2.56 9.80 -35.45
CA GLN A 70 3.62 8.90 -34.98
C GLN A 70 3.31 8.36 -33.58
N LEU A 71 2.65 9.15 -32.74
CA LEU A 71 2.19 8.73 -31.41
C LEU A 71 1.06 7.70 -31.50
N ASP A 72 0.11 7.85 -32.44
CA ASP A 72 -0.94 6.84 -32.71
C ASP A 72 -0.33 5.47 -33.03
N ASN A 73 0.73 5.44 -33.86
CA ASN A 73 1.46 4.21 -34.16
C ASN A 73 2.17 3.64 -32.92
N LEU A 74 2.72 4.50 -32.07
CA LEU A 74 3.33 4.07 -30.82
C LEU A 74 2.29 3.46 -29.88
N PHE A 75 1.07 4.01 -29.81
CA PHE A 75 -0.03 3.44 -29.03
C PHE A 75 -0.43 2.06 -29.55
N ALA A 76 -0.50 1.87 -30.87
CA ALA A 76 -0.78 0.56 -31.45
C ALA A 76 0.28 -0.49 -31.06
N LEU A 77 1.57 -0.13 -31.10
CA LEU A 77 2.66 -1.02 -30.67
C LEU A 77 2.64 -1.27 -29.16
N ALA A 78 2.41 -0.23 -28.37
CA ALA A 78 2.31 -0.33 -26.91
C ALA A 78 1.18 -1.27 -26.50
N LYS A 79 0.02 -1.20 -27.18
CA LYS A 79 -1.11 -2.10 -26.94
C LYS A 79 -0.70 -3.57 -27.08
N THR A 80 -0.08 -3.94 -28.20
CA THR A 80 0.37 -5.32 -28.43
C THR A 80 1.33 -5.77 -27.35
N PHE A 81 2.32 -4.93 -27.02
CA PHE A 81 3.28 -5.22 -25.97
C PHE A 81 2.61 -5.41 -24.58
N ILE A 82 1.65 -4.56 -24.23
CA ILE A 82 0.92 -4.64 -22.95
C ILE A 82 0.19 -5.97 -22.82
N LEU A 83 -0.49 -6.42 -23.89
CA LEU A 83 -1.24 -7.67 -23.88
C LEU A 83 -0.30 -8.88 -23.75
N GLU A 84 0.83 -8.89 -24.46
CA GLU A 84 1.84 -9.94 -24.35
C GLU A 84 2.43 -10.03 -22.94
N VAL A 85 2.82 -8.89 -22.36
CA VAL A 85 3.37 -8.82 -21.01
C VAL A 85 2.33 -9.21 -19.95
N GLN A 86 1.06 -8.87 -20.16
CA GLN A 86 -0.02 -9.28 -19.26
C GLN A 86 -0.16 -10.81 -19.24
N GLU A 87 -0.18 -11.47 -20.39
CA GLU A 87 -0.27 -12.93 -20.48
C GLU A 87 0.95 -13.60 -19.84
N GLU A 88 2.16 -13.07 -20.08
CA GLU A 88 3.38 -13.58 -19.44
C GLU A 88 3.35 -13.43 -17.91
N ASN A 89 2.90 -12.28 -17.41
CA ASN A 89 2.80 -12.03 -15.96
C ASN A 89 1.77 -12.92 -15.28
N LYS A 90 0.64 -13.19 -15.95
CA LYS A 90 -0.39 -14.11 -15.49
C LYS A 90 0.14 -15.53 -15.34
N LEU A 91 1.02 -15.97 -16.26
CA LEU A 91 1.64 -17.29 -16.22
C LEU A 91 2.74 -17.40 -15.15
N LYS A 92 3.55 -16.35 -14.95
CA LYS A 92 4.73 -16.41 -14.05
C LYS A 92 4.43 -16.10 -12.59
N ASN A 93 3.88 -14.90 -12.31
CA ASN A 93 3.93 -14.30 -10.97
C ASN A 93 2.60 -13.67 -10.51
N ASN A 94 1.50 -13.86 -11.25
CA ASN A 94 0.18 -13.27 -10.98
C ASN A 94 0.22 -11.77 -10.60
N SER A 95 1.17 -11.04 -11.19
CA SER A 95 1.40 -9.62 -10.94
C SER A 95 0.62 -8.80 -11.96
N TYR A 96 -0.09 -7.77 -11.50
CA TYR A 96 -0.87 -6.90 -12.38
C TYR A 96 -0.04 -5.73 -12.90
N LEU A 97 -0.27 -5.34 -14.14
CA LEU A 97 0.28 -4.11 -14.71
C LEU A 97 -0.45 -2.91 -14.11
N ARG A 98 0.28 -1.97 -13.52
CA ARG A 98 -0.27 -0.77 -12.87
C ARG A 98 -0.65 0.33 -13.87
N GLY A 99 0.02 0.38 -15.01
CA GLY A 99 -0.18 1.44 -16.01
C GLY A 99 0.92 1.44 -17.05
N VAL A 100 0.72 2.22 -18.11
CA VAL A 100 1.73 2.53 -19.13
C VAL A 100 1.86 4.03 -19.26
N TYR A 101 3.10 4.52 -19.15
CA TYR A 101 3.41 5.94 -19.18
C TYR A 101 4.46 6.24 -20.22
N PHE A 102 4.26 7.33 -20.96
CA PHE A 102 5.15 7.79 -22.01
C PHE A 102 5.97 8.96 -21.49
N VAL A 103 7.28 8.82 -21.56
CA VAL A 103 8.24 9.86 -21.17
C VAL A 103 9.16 10.17 -22.33
N SER A 104 9.61 11.42 -22.44
CA SER A 104 10.68 11.73 -23.38
C SER A 104 12.02 11.73 -22.66
N ALA A 105 12.97 11.02 -23.27
CA ALA A 105 14.35 11.07 -22.85
C ALA A 105 14.93 12.46 -23.13
N TYR A 106 15.77 12.91 -22.22
CA TYR A 106 16.60 14.09 -22.37
C TYR A 106 17.61 13.84 -23.52
N GLN A 107 17.55 14.65 -24.59
CA GLN A 107 18.40 14.50 -25.77
C GLN A 107 19.56 15.48 -25.69
N GLU A 108 20.69 15.05 -25.11
CA GLU A 108 21.92 15.87 -25.07
C GLU A 108 22.73 15.85 -26.37
N ASN A 109 22.44 14.91 -27.28
CA ASN A 109 23.20 14.71 -28.51
C ASN A 109 22.30 14.73 -29.74
N ILE A 110 22.93 14.99 -30.89
CA ILE A 110 22.34 15.10 -32.24
C ILE A 110 21.15 14.13 -32.38
N PRO A 111 19.95 14.60 -32.76
CA PRO A 111 18.77 13.75 -32.88
C PRO A 111 19.06 12.60 -33.84
N ARG A 112 19.01 11.37 -33.33
CA ARG A 112 19.17 10.16 -34.14
C ARG A 112 17.79 9.62 -34.52
N ASN A 113 17.48 9.62 -35.80
CA ASN A 113 16.25 9.03 -36.32
C ASN A 113 16.49 7.54 -36.63
N PHE A 114 16.16 6.67 -35.67
CA PHE A 114 16.36 5.22 -35.80
C PHE A 114 15.60 4.59 -36.98
N LEU A 115 14.45 5.16 -37.35
CA LEU A 115 13.67 4.69 -38.50
C LEU A 115 14.39 5.02 -39.81
N LEU A 116 14.89 6.25 -39.93
CA LEU A 116 15.69 6.66 -41.09
C LEU A 116 16.98 5.83 -41.19
N ASP A 117 17.64 5.58 -40.06
CA ASP A 117 18.82 4.73 -39.98
C ASP A 117 18.54 3.30 -40.45
N ALA A 118 17.44 2.69 -39.98
CA ALA A 118 17.04 1.34 -40.37
C ALA A 118 16.68 1.25 -41.87
N ILE A 119 16.04 2.28 -42.43
CA ILE A 119 15.75 2.37 -43.86
C ILE A 119 17.05 2.53 -44.64
N CYS A 120 17.94 3.44 -44.24
CA CYS A 120 19.23 3.63 -44.89
C CYS A 120 20.09 2.37 -44.87
N GLU A 121 20.09 1.62 -43.76
CA GLU A 121 20.78 0.33 -43.63
C GLU A 121 20.14 -0.74 -44.50
N LYS A 122 18.80 -0.83 -44.56
CA LYS A 122 18.09 -1.82 -45.38
C LYS A 122 18.27 -1.58 -46.89
N TYR A 123 18.33 -0.32 -47.32
CA TYR A 123 18.38 0.07 -48.73
C TYR A 123 19.77 0.54 -49.19
N ASN A 124 20.83 0.36 -48.38
CA ASN A 124 22.19 0.82 -48.67
C ASN A 124 22.27 2.31 -49.11
N CYS A 125 21.37 3.13 -48.60
CA CYS A 125 21.31 4.54 -48.93
C CYS A 125 22.24 5.34 -48.02
N LYS A 126 22.94 6.35 -48.57
CA LYS A 126 23.83 7.22 -47.80
C LYS A 126 23.03 7.91 -46.69
N LYS A 127 23.40 7.66 -45.43
CA LYS A 127 22.80 8.33 -44.26
C LYS A 127 22.92 9.84 -44.48
N VAL A 128 21.80 10.54 -44.58
CA VAL A 128 21.80 11.99 -44.64
C VAL A 128 22.37 12.45 -43.30
N LEU A 129 23.57 13.04 -43.32
CA LEU A 129 24.15 13.63 -42.12
C LEU A 129 23.18 14.72 -41.67
N SER A 130 22.45 14.45 -40.58
CA SER A 130 21.65 15.46 -39.90
C SER A 130 22.56 16.66 -39.72
N LYS A 131 22.22 17.82 -40.30
CA LYS A 131 22.91 19.06 -39.95
C LYS A 131 22.90 19.11 -38.43
N SER A 132 24.08 19.24 -37.83
CA SER A 132 24.21 19.47 -36.39
C SER A 132 23.69 20.88 -36.11
N ASN A 133 22.38 21.04 -36.22
CA ASN A 133 21.71 22.07 -35.48
C ASN A 133 21.85 21.62 -34.05
N ILE A 134 22.51 22.45 -33.24
CA ILE A 134 22.61 22.25 -31.81
C ILE A 134 21.16 22.33 -31.29
N ILE A 135 20.49 21.19 -31.24
CA ILE A 135 19.15 21.11 -30.66
C ILE A 135 19.37 21.22 -29.17
N HIS A 136 19.34 22.45 -28.66
CA HIS A 136 19.29 22.74 -27.24
C HIS A 136 17.89 22.38 -26.69
N ASN A 137 17.40 21.16 -26.91
CA ASN A 137 16.19 20.72 -26.25
C ASN A 137 16.58 20.11 -24.90
N LYS A 138 16.88 21.00 -23.95
CA LYS A 138 17.30 20.62 -22.59
C LYS A 138 16.14 20.14 -21.71
N GLN A 139 14.96 19.88 -22.27
CA GLN A 139 13.77 19.58 -21.50
C GLN A 139 13.35 18.12 -21.67
N SER A 140 13.42 17.37 -20.58
CA SER A 140 12.73 16.08 -20.44
C SER A 140 11.25 16.35 -20.16
N TYR A 141 10.35 15.76 -20.94
CA TYR A 141 8.91 15.87 -20.71
C TYR A 141 8.44 14.66 -19.89
N PHE A 142 7.57 14.92 -18.91
CA PHE A 142 6.84 13.91 -18.13
C PHE A 142 7.68 13.05 -17.16
N VAL A 143 9.01 13.06 -17.25
CA VAL A 143 9.90 12.28 -16.37
C VAL A 143 9.73 12.68 -14.91
N LYS A 144 9.77 13.99 -14.62
CA LYS A 144 9.66 14.52 -13.26
C LYS A 144 8.34 14.09 -12.62
N SER A 145 7.24 14.32 -13.32
CA SER A 145 5.88 14.05 -12.85
C SER A 145 5.63 12.56 -12.66
N LEU A 146 6.16 11.70 -13.55
CA LEU A 146 6.07 10.25 -13.38
C LEU A 146 6.76 9.80 -12.08
N LEU A 147 7.95 10.34 -11.80
CA LEU A 147 8.70 9.98 -10.60
C LEU A 147 8.02 10.52 -9.33
N GLU A 148 7.69 11.81 -9.31
CA GLU A 148 7.13 12.47 -8.14
C GLU A 148 5.69 12.04 -7.84
N ASP A 149 4.80 12.07 -8.83
CA ASP A 149 3.36 11.94 -8.61
C ASP A 149 2.90 10.48 -8.57
N LEU A 150 3.61 9.55 -9.23
CA LEU A 150 3.23 8.13 -9.30
C LEU A 150 4.20 7.21 -8.58
N ILE A 151 5.49 7.24 -8.92
CA ILE A 151 6.44 6.23 -8.42
C ILE A 151 6.69 6.44 -6.91
N PHE A 152 6.93 7.67 -6.48
CA PHE A 152 7.20 7.97 -5.07
C PHE A 152 5.95 7.86 -4.20
N THR A 153 4.78 8.23 -4.72
CA THR A 153 3.51 8.07 -4.01
C THR A 153 3.17 6.60 -3.81
N ASP A 154 3.29 5.75 -4.84
CA ASP A 154 3.04 4.30 -4.73
C ASP A 154 4.06 3.61 -3.77
N TYR A 155 5.32 4.05 -3.75
CA TYR A 155 6.32 3.56 -2.80
C TYR A 155 5.93 3.86 -1.34
N SER A 156 5.47 5.09 -1.09
CA SER A 156 4.99 5.50 0.25
C SER A 156 3.76 4.69 0.70
N LEU A 157 2.87 4.33 -0.23
CA LEU A 157 1.67 3.55 0.08
C LEU A 157 2.02 2.09 0.44
N SER A 158 3.01 1.51 -0.24
CA SER A 158 3.48 0.15 0.07
C SER A 158 4.13 0.07 1.47
N THR A 159 4.89 1.10 1.86
CA THR A 159 5.57 1.16 3.16
C THR A 159 4.58 1.38 4.30
N MET A 160 3.55 2.22 4.11
CA MET A 160 2.43 2.40 5.03
C MET A 160 1.68 1.09 5.35
N LYS A 161 1.42 0.25 4.33
CA LYS A 161 0.77 -1.06 4.52
C LYS A 161 1.59 -2.02 5.38
N SER A 162 2.92 -1.96 5.29
CA SER A 162 3.83 -2.74 6.13
C SER A 162 3.79 -2.27 7.60
N TYR A 163 3.75 -0.96 7.83
CA TYR A 163 3.67 -0.39 9.18
C TYR A 163 2.34 -0.75 9.88
N SER A 164 1.22 -0.70 9.16
CA SER A 164 -0.10 -1.11 9.69
C SER A 164 -0.11 -2.57 10.16
N LYS A 165 0.54 -3.49 9.43
CA LYS A 165 0.69 -4.89 9.86
C LYS A 165 1.49 -5.01 11.15
N LYS A 166 2.60 -4.26 11.28
CA LYS A 166 3.42 -4.25 12.51
C LYS A 166 2.64 -3.71 13.72
N LEU A 167 1.85 -2.66 13.53
CA LEU A 167 1.00 -2.11 14.58
C LEU A 167 -0.09 -3.10 15.02
N SER A 168 -0.70 -3.82 14.07
CA SER A 168 -1.68 -4.88 14.38
C SER A 168 -1.07 -5.99 15.25
N PHE A 169 0.15 -6.44 14.94
CA PHE A 169 0.86 -7.42 15.79
C PHE A 169 1.14 -6.90 17.21
N LEU A 170 1.52 -5.63 17.35
CA LEU A 170 1.74 -5.03 18.67
C LEU A 170 0.45 -4.99 19.51
N ILE A 171 -0.69 -4.68 18.88
CA ILE A 171 -2.00 -4.67 19.55
C ILE A 171 -2.35 -6.08 20.04
N ILE A 172 -2.12 -7.12 19.24
CA ILE A 172 -2.37 -8.52 19.64
C ILE A 172 -1.50 -8.90 20.84
N ILE A 173 -0.20 -8.54 20.83
CA ILE A 173 0.71 -8.81 21.95
C ILE A 173 0.24 -8.11 23.23
N LEU A 174 -0.20 -6.85 23.11
CA LEU A 174 -0.75 -6.10 24.24
C LEU A 174 -2.00 -6.77 24.82
N ILE A 175 -2.94 -7.22 23.98
CA ILE A 175 -4.15 -7.90 24.42
C ILE A 175 -3.82 -9.20 25.16
N ILE A 176 -2.88 -9.99 24.66
CA ILE A 176 -2.45 -11.24 25.31
C ILE A 176 -1.77 -10.95 26.65
N SER A 177 -0.89 -9.95 26.71
CA SER A 177 -0.21 -9.57 27.95
C SER A 177 -1.19 -9.06 29.01
N PHE A 178 -2.19 -8.28 28.61
CA PHE A 178 -3.21 -7.77 29.52
C PHE A 178 -4.14 -8.89 30.02
N GLY A 179 -4.56 -9.78 29.11
CA GLY A 179 -5.38 -10.94 29.46
C GLY A 179 -4.69 -11.87 30.45
N THR A 180 -3.42 -12.20 30.20
CA THR A 180 -2.63 -13.05 31.11
C THR A 180 -2.40 -12.40 32.47
N TYR A 181 -2.12 -11.09 32.51
CA TYR A 181 -2.00 -10.33 33.76
C TYR A 181 -3.31 -10.34 34.56
N ALA A 182 -4.45 -10.07 33.91
CA ALA A 182 -5.75 -10.05 34.57
C ALA A 182 -6.14 -11.42 35.16
N ILE A 183 -5.91 -12.51 34.40
CA ILE A 183 -6.16 -13.88 34.87
C ILE A 183 -5.28 -14.21 36.07
N SER A 184 -3.97 -13.92 35.99
CA SER A 184 -3.03 -14.16 37.09
C SER A 184 -3.43 -13.38 38.35
N SER A 185 -3.75 -12.09 38.20
CA SER A 185 -4.18 -11.25 39.31
C SER A 185 -5.46 -11.76 39.97
N TYR A 186 -6.41 -12.29 39.20
CA TYR A 186 -7.64 -12.88 39.74
C TYR A 186 -7.35 -14.13 40.58
N PHE A 187 -6.50 -15.03 40.09
CA PHE A 187 -6.11 -16.24 40.82
C PHE A 187 -5.37 -15.92 42.12
N ILE A 188 -4.43 -14.96 42.10
CA ILE A 188 -3.71 -14.52 43.30
C ILE A 188 -4.67 -13.92 44.31
N SER A 189 -5.60 -13.06 43.88
CA SER A 189 -6.60 -12.45 44.79
C SER A 189 -7.51 -13.50 45.43
N LYS A 190 -7.98 -14.49 44.66
CA LYS A 190 -8.78 -15.59 45.20
C LYS A 190 -8.00 -16.40 46.24
N ASN A 191 -6.75 -16.74 45.95
CA ASN A 191 -5.92 -17.51 46.87
C ASN A 191 -5.64 -16.74 48.18
N ASN A 192 -5.38 -15.43 48.09
CA ASN A 192 -5.18 -14.60 49.29
C ASN A 192 -6.42 -14.53 50.17
N LYS A 193 -7.63 -14.45 49.58
CA LYS A 193 -8.89 -14.49 50.34
C LYS A 193 -9.10 -15.82 51.06
N GLU A 194 -8.82 -16.94 50.39
CA GLU A 194 -8.91 -18.27 51.03
C GLU A 194 -7.86 -18.43 52.15
N PHE A 195 -6.67 -17.87 51.96
CA PHE A 195 -5.62 -17.87 52.97
C PHE A 195 -5.97 -17.03 54.20
N GLU A 196 -6.52 -15.82 54.01
CA GLU A 196 -7.03 -14.99 55.10
C GLU A 196 -8.17 -15.67 55.86
N LYS A 197 -9.10 -16.30 55.13
CA LYS A 197 -10.19 -17.10 55.72
C LYS A 197 -9.64 -18.23 56.59
N SER A 198 -8.64 -18.96 56.09
CA SER A 198 -7.99 -20.05 56.83
C SER A 198 -7.31 -19.57 58.12
N GLN A 199 -6.55 -18.48 58.05
CA GLN A 199 -5.92 -17.89 59.24
C GLN A 199 -6.94 -17.43 60.27
N ASN A 200 -8.04 -16.79 59.85
CA ASN A 200 -9.10 -16.33 60.75
C ASN A 200 -9.81 -17.51 61.43
N THR A 201 -10.09 -18.58 60.69
CA THR A 201 -10.69 -19.81 61.25
C THR A 201 -9.72 -20.48 62.21
N LEU A 202 -8.43 -20.59 61.86
CA LEU A 202 -7.41 -21.17 62.74
C LEU A 202 -7.24 -20.37 64.04
N ARG A 203 -7.22 -19.04 63.96
CA ARG A 203 -7.17 -18.17 65.15
C ARG A 203 -8.42 -18.35 66.03
N SER A 204 -9.60 -18.45 65.42
CA SER A 204 -10.86 -18.70 66.15
C SER A 204 -10.85 -20.06 66.84
N LEU A 205 -10.36 -21.11 66.18
CA LEU A 205 -10.19 -22.44 66.77
C LEU A 205 -9.17 -22.44 67.90
N GLN A 206 -8.04 -21.76 67.73
CA GLN A 206 -7.02 -21.64 68.78
C GLN A 206 -7.57 -20.93 70.01
N LEU A 207 -8.33 -19.83 69.85
CA LEU A 207 -8.98 -19.14 70.97
C LEU A 207 -9.99 -20.05 71.68
N LEU A 208 -10.79 -20.80 70.93
CA LEU A 208 -11.78 -21.72 71.50
C LEU A 208 -11.13 -22.88 72.26
N LEU A 209 -9.98 -23.38 71.79
CA LEU A 209 -9.30 -24.56 72.34
C LEU A 209 -8.31 -24.25 73.47
N LYS A 210 -7.78 -23.03 73.57
CA LYS A 210 -6.68 -22.68 74.50
C LYS A 210 -7.06 -22.77 75.98
N ASP A 211 -8.30 -22.46 76.32
CA ASP A 211 -8.74 -22.29 77.72
C ASP A 211 -9.75 -23.38 78.17
N GLN A 212 -9.92 -24.47 77.41
CA GLN A 212 -10.93 -25.48 77.70
C GLN A 212 -10.36 -26.86 78.01
N ASP A 213 -10.56 -27.27 79.27
CA ASP A 213 -10.25 -28.62 79.73
C ASP A 213 -11.51 -29.49 79.59
N TYR A 214 -11.69 -30.08 78.41
CA TYR A 214 -12.93 -30.74 77.96
C TYR A 214 -13.49 -31.77 78.96
N GLN A 215 -12.60 -32.42 79.73
CA GLN A 215 -12.99 -33.42 80.72
C GLN A 215 -13.71 -32.81 81.95
N ASN A 216 -13.44 -31.54 82.28
CA ASN A 216 -13.94 -30.86 83.48
C ASN A 216 -15.21 -30.02 83.23
N LEU A 217 -15.77 -30.04 82.01
CA LEU A 217 -16.95 -29.23 81.63
C LEU A 217 -18.29 -29.92 81.97
N ASN A 218 -19.26 -29.12 82.42
CA ASN A 218 -20.65 -29.56 82.62
C ASN A 218 -21.35 -29.83 81.26
N ILE A 219 -22.40 -30.65 81.23
CA ILE A 219 -23.12 -31.07 80.01
C ILE A 219 -23.60 -29.87 79.19
N LYS A 220 -24.11 -28.82 79.84
CA LYS A 220 -24.54 -27.59 79.16
C LYS A 220 -23.37 -26.85 78.49
N GLN A 221 -22.23 -26.75 79.18
CA GLN A 221 -21.02 -26.10 78.64
C GLN A 221 -20.43 -26.89 77.46
N LYS A 222 -20.51 -28.23 77.50
CA LYS A 222 -20.14 -29.08 76.37
C LYS A 222 -21.04 -28.87 75.15
N ALA A 223 -22.35 -28.72 75.36
CA ALA A 223 -23.29 -28.43 74.28
C ALA A 223 -23.00 -27.06 73.64
N ASP A 224 -22.78 -26.02 74.45
CA ASP A 224 -22.47 -24.68 73.96
C ASP A 224 -21.13 -24.66 73.18
N PHE A 225 -20.10 -25.35 73.68
CA PHE A 225 -18.82 -25.53 72.98
C PHE A 225 -18.97 -26.23 71.61
N LEU A 226 -19.76 -27.29 71.53
CA LEU A 226 -20.01 -28.00 70.27
C LEU A 226 -20.78 -27.14 69.25
N ILE A 227 -21.68 -26.26 69.72
CA ILE A 227 -22.39 -25.29 68.88
C ILE A 227 -21.42 -24.25 68.33
N GLU A 228 -20.53 -23.70 69.15
CA GLU A 228 -19.51 -22.73 68.72
C GLU A 228 -18.51 -23.34 67.73
N LEU A 229 -18.03 -24.57 68.01
CA LEU A 229 -17.16 -25.32 67.11
C LEU A 229 -17.83 -25.53 65.74
N ARG A 230 -19.10 -25.94 65.74
CA ARG A 230 -19.88 -26.12 64.51
C ARG A 230 -20.03 -24.81 63.75
N ASN A 231 -20.30 -23.70 64.42
CA ASN A 231 -20.45 -22.40 63.79
C ASN A 231 -19.15 -21.93 63.13
N ILE A 232 -17.99 -22.17 63.75
CA ILE A 232 -16.68 -21.86 63.17
C ILE A 232 -16.41 -22.73 61.94
N LEU A 233 -16.70 -24.04 62.01
CA LEU A 233 -16.45 -25.00 60.93
C LEU A 233 -17.45 -24.89 59.76
N ASN A 234 -18.64 -24.31 59.98
CA ASN A 234 -19.60 -23.99 58.90
C ASN A 234 -19.06 -22.98 57.88
N THR A 235 -17.96 -22.28 58.18
CA THR A 235 -17.25 -21.44 57.20
C THR A 235 -16.68 -22.24 56.03
N TYR A 236 -16.48 -23.55 56.20
CA TYR A 236 -16.04 -24.48 55.16
C TYR A 236 -17.11 -25.55 54.90
N PRO A 237 -18.13 -25.26 54.06
CA PRO A 237 -19.21 -26.20 53.76
C PRO A 237 -18.71 -27.50 53.09
N GLU A 238 -17.56 -27.45 52.42
CA GLU A 238 -16.92 -28.60 51.77
C GLU A 238 -16.41 -29.66 52.76
N LEU A 239 -16.23 -29.33 54.04
CA LEU A 239 -15.84 -30.31 55.08
C LEU A 239 -17.01 -31.22 55.51
N TRP A 240 -18.24 -30.89 55.09
CA TRP A 240 -19.48 -31.55 55.51
C TRP A 240 -20.20 -32.26 54.35
N GLN A 241 -19.64 -32.22 53.14
CA GLN A 241 -20.05 -33.02 51.99
C GLN A 241 -19.27 -34.34 51.96
#